data_AF-A0A6P9BEB5-F1
#
_entry.id   AF-A0A6P9BEB5-F1
#
_cell.length_a   1.000
_cell.length_b   1.000
_cell.length_c   1.000
_cell.angle_alpha   90.00
_cell.angle_beta   90.00
_cell.angle_gamma   90.00
#
_symmetry.space_group_name_H-M   'P 1'
#
loop_
_entity.id
_entity.type
_entity.pdbx_description
1 polymer ?
#
loop_
_entity_poly.entity_id
_entity_poly.type
_entity_poly.pdbx_seq_one_letter_code
_entity_poly.pdbx_strand_id
1 'polypeptide(L)'
;MFHMAKPLRESEILASSLVNSVNQALGRLLDLWNAMGINKELQLERMQAAKSHIETLLNEMIDEERHLKEKIEKDIEIQKNQLNVLRYQLGLDPYKVDDGLTILQLEKEYRLALDSALKEKQERLEKLTQLQREDQALCTELCVAPYYIPTGSIPNSTELEGIKEHVTDLLKVKEQRLEEFHKLRREIRLYSKEIGHTPDGTLENNMLCDDEEEGYIYLTKKYLEDLQQLIHQLQKKKESLMATKNVLMKQVQLLWDRLQWPQEKQEQFTELTSQCSISEATNMWEGELQTLEEVKKEKVKEIILKVRQDLESYWQKCFYSDEQKAEFQPFYDDNFSEELLKHHDEEVFKIKMIYEEAKCLYDSVHKWEAILDRFIELEKKSTDPSRLLNRGGNLLKDERERSKTQKQLSKLGEELKKKIENWEQEHNSEFLIRSQRFLDSMAHQLTHHKLKKDQPKTSMKREESATPKGAMKRTAYLNTPTTNKIRKVASNLNVLKASSCNNIATNFAVPSKQSFQSKQNPFLSTRRYY
;
A
#
# COMPACT_ATOMS: atom_id res chain seq x y z
N MET A 1 75.34 -90.42 14.54
CA MET A 1 74.59 -89.69 13.47
C MET A 1 75.55 -88.75 12.76
N PHE A 2 75.25 -88.34 11.54
CA PHE A 2 76.16 -87.55 10.71
C PHE A 2 76.34 -86.12 11.24
N HIS A 3 77.60 -85.67 11.37
CA HIS A 3 77.90 -84.26 11.21
C HIS A 3 77.83 -83.95 9.71
N MET A 4 76.71 -83.39 9.26
CA MET A 4 76.67 -82.71 7.97
C MET A 4 77.48 -81.42 8.09
N ALA A 5 78.58 -81.34 7.34
CA ALA A 5 79.28 -80.08 7.14
C ALA A 5 78.29 -79.08 6.51
N LYS A 6 78.23 -77.86 7.04
CA LYS A 6 77.52 -76.77 6.35
C LYS A 6 78.19 -76.57 4.98
N PRO A 7 77.43 -76.39 3.88
CA PRO A 7 78.02 -75.94 2.63
C PRO A 7 78.73 -74.60 2.88
N LEU A 8 79.97 -74.47 2.39
CA LEU A 8 80.69 -73.20 2.46
C LEU A 8 79.90 -72.13 1.71
N ARG A 9 79.84 -70.94 2.27
CA ARG A 9 79.22 -69.78 1.62
C ARG A 9 80.08 -69.34 0.44
N GLU A 10 79.46 -68.77 -0.58
CA GLU A 10 80.17 -68.28 -1.78
C GLU A 10 81.24 -67.24 -1.42
N SER A 11 81.00 -66.41 -0.41
CA SER A 11 81.98 -65.48 0.16
C SER A 11 83.18 -66.16 0.84
N GLU A 12 82.98 -67.30 1.50
CA GLU A 12 84.04 -68.10 2.14
C GLU A 12 84.92 -68.78 1.06
N ILE A 13 84.31 -69.20 -0.05
CA ILE A 13 85.00 -69.73 -1.24
C ILE A 13 85.82 -68.62 -1.93
N LEU A 14 85.25 -67.41 -2.10
CA LEU A 14 85.95 -66.26 -2.67
C LEU A 14 87.13 -65.83 -1.80
N ALA A 15 86.98 -65.75 -0.48
CA ALA A 15 88.08 -65.46 0.45
C ALA A 15 89.21 -66.50 0.34
N SER A 16 88.85 -67.79 0.25
CA SER A 16 89.82 -68.89 0.05
C SER A 16 90.57 -68.76 -1.28
N SER A 17 89.88 -68.34 -2.35
CA SER A 17 90.46 -68.08 -3.67
C SER A 17 91.44 -66.89 -3.66
N LEU A 18 91.09 -65.82 -2.94
CA LEU A 18 91.96 -64.65 -2.77
C LEU A 18 93.27 -65.01 -2.04
N VAL A 19 93.19 -65.76 -0.93
CA VAL A 19 94.38 -66.23 -0.19
C VAL A 19 95.29 -67.09 -1.08
N ASN A 20 94.72 -67.99 -1.89
CA ASN A 20 95.49 -68.78 -2.84
C ASN A 20 96.13 -67.91 -3.94
N SER A 21 95.46 -66.85 -4.39
CA SER A 21 95.97 -65.93 -5.40
C SER A 21 97.14 -65.10 -4.87
N VAL A 22 97.05 -64.61 -3.62
CA VAL A 22 98.14 -63.91 -2.93
C VAL A 22 99.33 -64.84 -2.70
N ASN A 23 99.10 -66.08 -2.24
CA ASN A 23 100.18 -67.06 -2.05
C ASN A 23 100.91 -67.38 -3.36
N GLN A 24 100.19 -67.53 -4.48
CA GLN A 24 100.81 -67.75 -5.80
C GLN A 24 101.60 -66.51 -6.28
N ALA A 25 101.11 -65.30 -6.02
CA ALA A 25 101.82 -64.08 -6.39
C ALA A 25 103.11 -63.90 -5.57
N LEU A 26 103.06 -64.12 -4.25
CA LEU A 26 104.22 -64.07 -3.36
C LEU A 26 105.26 -65.14 -3.70
N GLY A 27 104.83 -66.37 -4.03
CA GLY A 27 105.73 -67.43 -4.50
C GLY A 27 106.51 -67.02 -5.77
N ARG A 28 105.81 -66.50 -6.79
CA ARG A 28 106.44 -66.01 -8.03
C ARG A 28 107.39 -64.84 -7.78
N LEU A 29 107.09 -63.95 -6.82
CA LEU A 29 108.01 -62.87 -6.44
C LEU A 29 109.28 -63.43 -5.79
N LEU A 30 109.17 -64.44 -4.92
CA LEU A 30 110.31 -65.11 -4.30
C LEU A 30 111.19 -65.78 -5.37
N ASP A 31 110.60 -66.50 -6.32
CA ASP A 31 111.31 -67.14 -7.44
C ASP A 31 112.09 -66.11 -8.28
N LEU A 32 111.46 -64.98 -8.60
CA LEU A 32 112.08 -63.87 -9.34
C LEU A 32 113.22 -63.20 -8.54
N TRP A 33 113.06 -63.00 -7.23
CA TRP A 33 114.10 -62.41 -6.38
C TRP A 33 115.30 -63.35 -6.20
N ASN A 34 115.05 -64.66 -6.12
CA ASN A 34 116.10 -65.68 -6.12
C ASN A 34 116.84 -65.74 -7.46
N ALA A 35 116.12 -65.69 -8.59
CA ALA A 35 116.73 -65.64 -9.92
C ALA A 35 117.56 -64.37 -10.16
N MET A 36 117.20 -63.25 -9.53
CA MET A 36 117.98 -62.00 -9.55
C MET A 36 119.12 -61.93 -8.51
N GLY A 37 119.27 -62.94 -7.64
CA GLY A 37 120.34 -62.98 -6.63
C GLY A 37 120.18 -61.97 -5.48
N ILE A 38 118.95 -61.53 -5.17
CA ILE A 38 118.69 -60.53 -4.12
C ILE A 38 118.95 -61.15 -2.73
N ASN A 39 119.66 -60.43 -1.85
CA ASN A 39 119.94 -60.89 -0.48
C ASN A 39 118.66 -61.04 0.35
N LYS A 40 118.68 -62.00 1.29
CA LYS A 40 117.50 -62.38 2.09
C LYS A 40 116.91 -61.22 2.91
N GLU A 41 117.72 -60.25 3.32
CA GLU A 41 117.26 -59.06 4.04
C GLU A 41 116.39 -58.17 3.15
N LEU A 42 116.85 -57.83 1.94
CA LEU A 42 116.07 -57.01 1.00
C LEU A 42 114.85 -57.77 0.43
N GLN A 43 114.91 -59.10 0.33
CA GLN A 43 113.70 -59.92 0.08
C GLN A 43 112.69 -59.79 1.22
N LEU A 44 113.14 -59.87 2.47
CA LEU A 44 112.30 -59.74 3.66
C LEU A 44 111.70 -58.33 3.79
N GLU A 45 112.46 -57.28 3.55
CA GLU A 45 111.97 -55.88 3.52
C GLU A 45 110.86 -55.69 2.47
N ARG A 46 111.05 -56.20 1.26
CA ARG A 46 110.05 -56.12 0.18
C ARG A 46 108.79 -56.93 0.51
N MET A 47 108.96 -58.12 1.10
CA MET A 47 107.84 -58.94 1.55
C MET A 47 107.10 -58.29 2.73
N GLN A 48 107.81 -57.62 3.65
CA GLN A 48 107.23 -56.88 4.77
C GLN A 48 106.48 -55.62 4.29
N ALA A 49 106.96 -54.94 3.26
CA ALA A 49 106.24 -53.84 2.60
C ALA A 49 104.95 -54.34 1.91
N ALA A 50 105.04 -55.43 1.14
CA ALA A 50 103.86 -56.05 0.51
C ALA A 50 102.82 -56.52 1.55
N LYS A 51 103.29 -57.12 2.65
CA LYS A 51 102.46 -57.48 3.81
C LYS A 51 101.77 -56.24 4.40
N SER A 52 102.54 -55.18 4.67
CA SER A 52 102.03 -53.92 5.24
C SER A 52 100.91 -53.33 4.39
N HIS A 53 101.06 -53.26 3.06
CA HIS A 53 100.01 -52.77 2.16
C HIS A 53 98.73 -53.62 2.19
N ILE A 54 98.85 -54.95 2.33
CA ILE A 54 97.69 -55.85 2.45
C ILE A 54 97.02 -55.68 3.82
N GLU A 55 97.79 -55.57 4.91
CA GLU A 55 97.26 -55.33 6.25
C GLU A 55 96.57 -53.96 6.36
N THR A 56 97.13 -52.90 5.77
CA THR A 56 96.49 -51.57 5.69
C THR A 56 95.14 -51.65 4.98
N LEU A 57 95.08 -52.20 3.75
CA LEU A 57 93.83 -52.28 2.98
C LEU A 57 92.75 -53.09 3.71
N LEU A 58 93.12 -54.21 4.35
CA LEU A 58 92.17 -55.03 5.11
C LEU A 58 91.67 -54.30 6.36
N ASN A 59 92.51 -53.54 7.06
CA ASN A 59 92.10 -52.73 8.19
C ASN A 59 91.19 -51.57 7.76
N GLU A 60 91.51 -50.88 6.66
CA GLU A 60 90.69 -49.82 6.07
C GLU A 60 89.27 -50.35 5.75
N MET A 61 89.15 -51.49 5.06
CA MET A 61 87.84 -52.12 4.80
C MET A 61 87.10 -52.55 6.07
N ILE A 62 87.79 -53.03 7.10
CA ILE A 62 87.19 -53.43 8.39
C ILE A 62 86.68 -52.20 9.16
N ASP A 63 87.41 -51.08 9.12
CA ASP A 63 87.00 -49.86 9.82
C ASP A 63 85.93 -49.07 9.05
N GLU A 64 85.89 -49.15 7.71
CA GLU A 64 84.74 -48.68 6.91
C GLU A 64 83.46 -49.43 7.27
N GLU A 65 83.47 -50.77 7.31
CA GLU A 65 82.31 -51.59 7.69
C GLU A 65 81.93 -51.41 9.17
N ARG A 66 82.91 -51.24 10.07
CA ARG A 66 82.67 -50.86 11.48
C ARG A 66 81.94 -49.53 11.57
N HIS A 67 82.44 -48.50 10.88
CA HIS A 67 81.86 -47.18 10.88
C HIS A 67 80.46 -47.17 10.26
N LEU A 68 80.24 -47.94 9.18
CA LEU A 68 78.92 -48.12 8.58
C LEU A 68 77.94 -48.79 9.56
N LYS A 69 78.34 -49.86 10.24
CA LYS A 69 77.55 -50.53 11.28
C LYS A 69 77.20 -49.55 12.42
N GLU A 70 78.19 -48.86 12.97
CA GLU A 70 77.99 -47.88 14.04
C GLU A 70 77.06 -46.74 13.62
N LYS A 71 77.16 -46.28 12.37
CA LYS A 71 76.25 -45.27 11.83
C LYS A 71 74.81 -45.79 11.80
N ILE A 72 74.57 -47.00 11.27
CA ILE A 72 73.22 -47.56 11.20
C ILE A 72 72.65 -47.80 12.61
N GLU A 73 73.47 -48.21 13.58
CA GLU A 73 73.04 -48.35 14.98
C GLU A 73 72.63 -46.99 15.60
N LYS A 74 73.35 -45.90 15.30
CA LYS A 74 73.00 -44.53 15.70
C LYS A 74 71.73 -44.02 14.98
N ASP A 75 71.61 -44.27 13.68
CA ASP A 75 70.44 -43.91 12.87
C ASP A 75 69.17 -44.63 13.39
N ILE A 76 69.27 -45.91 13.75
CA ILE A 76 68.20 -46.68 14.41
C ILE A 76 67.78 -46.06 15.75
N GLU A 77 68.74 -45.67 16.60
CA GLU A 77 68.42 -45.05 17.90
C GLU A 77 67.71 -43.70 17.71
N ILE A 78 68.15 -42.89 16.75
CA ILE A 78 67.51 -41.61 16.39
C ILE A 78 66.09 -41.84 15.87
N GLN A 79 65.90 -42.73 14.89
CA GLN A 79 64.59 -43.06 14.33
C GLN A 79 63.63 -43.61 15.40
N LYS A 80 64.10 -44.53 16.26
CA LYS A 80 63.34 -45.12 17.37
C LYS A 80 62.89 -44.06 18.38
N ASN A 81 63.77 -43.13 18.74
CA ASN A 81 63.43 -42.07 19.68
C ASN A 81 62.43 -41.07 19.08
N GLN A 82 62.63 -40.67 17.81
CA GLN A 82 61.67 -39.83 17.07
C GLN A 82 60.30 -40.50 16.93
N LEU A 83 60.26 -41.79 16.58
CA LEU A 83 59.03 -42.57 16.43
C LEU A 83 58.26 -42.69 17.76
N ASN A 84 58.94 -42.95 18.88
CA ASN A 84 58.27 -43.07 20.17
C ASN A 84 57.73 -41.73 20.68
N VAL A 85 58.45 -40.61 20.47
CA VAL A 85 57.93 -39.26 20.75
C VAL A 85 56.71 -38.95 19.88
N LEU A 86 56.77 -39.28 18.58
CA LEU A 86 55.68 -39.03 17.64
C LEU A 86 54.44 -39.90 17.94
N ARG A 87 54.62 -41.18 18.28
CA ARG A 87 53.52 -42.08 18.69
C ARG A 87 52.87 -41.62 20.00
N TYR A 88 53.67 -41.17 20.97
CA TYR A 88 53.13 -40.53 22.18
C TYR A 88 52.29 -39.28 21.85
N GLN A 89 52.76 -38.40 20.96
CA GLN A 89 51.99 -37.24 20.48
C GLN A 89 50.71 -37.63 19.71
N LEU A 90 50.68 -38.80 19.05
CA LEU A 90 49.50 -39.34 18.34
C LEU A 90 48.50 -40.06 19.27
N GLY A 91 48.85 -40.29 20.54
CA GLY A 91 48.07 -41.09 21.48
C GLY A 91 48.20 -42.61 21.27
N LEU A 92 49.32 -43.08 20.73
CA LEU A 92 49.59 -44.48 20.38
C LEU A 92 50.65 -45.11 21.30
N ASP A 93 50.49 -46.40 21.60
CA ASP A 93 51.47 -47.19 22.35
C ASP A 93 52.89 -47.14 21.73
N PRO A 94 53.97 -47.25 22.53
CA PRO A 94 55.34 -47.35 22.03
C PRO A 94 55.51 -48.45 20.97
N TYR A 95 56.34 -48.19 19.97
CA TYR A 95 56.53 -49.14 18.87
C TYR A 95 57.31 -50.37 19.33
N LYS A 96 56.77 -51.56 19.05
CA LYS A 96 57.37 -52.86 19.36
C LYS A 96 57.80 -53.52 18.05
N VAL A 97 58.97 -54.15 18.06
CA VAL A 97 59.57 -54.86 16.93
C VAL A 97 59.81 -56.31 17.36
N ASP A 98 59.81 -57.24 16.40
CA ASP A 98 59.97 -58.67 16.64
C ASP A 98 61.41 -59.06 17.05
N ASP A 99 61.53 -60.06 17.92
CA ASP A 99 62.80 -60.48 18.52
C ASP A 99 63.61 -61.37 17.55
N GLY A 100 64.50 -60.75 16.78
CA GLY A 100 65.44 -61.46 15.91
C GLY A 100 65.83 -60.75 14.61
N LEU A 101 65.33 -59.54 14.34
CA LEU A 101 65.69 -58.79 13.15
C LEU A 101 67.19 -58.43 13.10
N THR A 102 67.78 -58.48 11.90
CA THR A 102 69.14 -57.95 11.65
C THR A 102 69.14 -56.42 11.66
N ILE A 103 70.31 -55.81 11.87
CA ILE A 103 70.49 -54.35 11.96
C ILE A 103 69.87 -53.62 10.75
N LEU A 104 70.08 -54.11 9.52
CA LEU A 104 69.50 -53.52 8.30
C LEU A 104 67.99 -53.71 8.17
N GLN A 105 67.43 -54.79 8.73
CA GLN A 105 65.97 -54.95 8.82
C GLN A 105 65.37 -54.01 9.87
N LEU A 106 66.08 -53.81 10.99
CA LEU A 106 65.67 -52.95 12.09
C LEU A 106 65.65 -51.46 11.70
N GLU A 107 66.65 -50.97 10.94
CA GLU A 107 66.62 -49.65 10.31
C GLU A 107 65.38 -49.51 9.42
N LYS A 108 65.20 -50.45 8.49
CA LYS A 108 64.13 -50.39 7.51
C LYS A 108 62.76 -50.33 8.20
N GLU A 109 62.58 -51.11 9.26
CA GLU A 109 61.32 -51.19 10.01
C GLU A 109 61.05 -49.88 10.79
N TYR A 110 62.04 -49.37 11.55
CA TYR A 110 61.89 -48.09 12.26
C TYR A 110 61.66 -46.92 11.32
N ARG A 111 62.36 -46.86 10.18
CA ARG A 111 62.17 -45.81 9.18
C ARG A 111 60.80 -45.87 8.54
N LEU A 112 60.33 -47.04 8.10
CA LEU A 112 58.98 -47.18 7.51
C LEU A 112 57.86 -46.87 8.54
N ALA A 113 58.05 -47.26 9.80
CA ALA A 113 57.12 -46.91 10.88
C ALA A 113 57.12 -45.39 11.19
N LEU A 114 58.28 -44.73 11.10
CA LEU A 114 58.42 -43.27 11.23
C LEU A 114 57.79 -42.53 10.03
N ASP A 115 58.06 -42.96 8.81
CA ASP A 115 57.44 -42.45 7.58
C ASP A 115 55.91 -42.53 7.68
N SER A 116 55.38 -43.67 8.15
CA SER A 116 53.94 -43.86 8.34
C SER A 116 53.34 -43.01 9.45
N ALA A 117 54.02 -42.83 10.58
CA ALA A 117 53.53 -42.00 11.68
C ALA A 117 53.60 -40.50 11.36
N LEU A 118 54.59 -40.07 10.56
CA LEU A 118 54.68 -38.71 10.04
C LEU A 118 53.53 -38.42 9.06
N LYS A 119 53.19 -39.39 8.19
CA LYS A 119 52.04 -39.30 7.29
C LYS A 119 50.71 -39.19 8.06
N GLU A 120 50.51 -40.03 9.08
CA GLU A 120 49.30 -39.95 9.94
C GLU A 120 49.18 -38.59 10.65
N LYS A 121 50.29 -38.07 11.21
CA LYS A 121 50.34 -36.72 11.78
C LYS A 121 49.90 -35.65 10.78
N GLN A 122 50.41 -35.72 9.55
CA GLN A 122 50.07 -34.76 8.51
C GLN A 122 48.57 -34.83 8.15
N GLU A 123 48.04 -36.02 7.91
CA GLU A 123 46.62 -36.24 7.61
C GLU A 123 45.69 -35.75 8.72
N ARG A 124 46.04 -36.00 10.00
CA ARG A 124 45.28 -35.48 11.15
C ARG A 124 45.29 -33.95 11.22
N LEU A 125 46.42 -33.30 10.94
CA LEU A 125 46.56 -31.84 10.98
C LEU A 125 45.87 -31.16 9.78
N GLU A 126 45.93 -31.75 8.59
CA GLU A 126 45.20 -31.29 7.40
C GLU A 126 43.68 -31.38 7.62
N LYS A 127 43.19 -32.52 8.13
CA LYS A 127 41.78 -32.72 8.48
C LYS A 127 41.31 -31.71 9.55
N LEU A 128 42.11 -31.46 10.59
CA LEU A 128 41.81 -30.42 11.58
C LEU A 128 41.71 -29.03 10.93
N THR A 129 42.69 -28.67 10.09
CA THR A 129 42.75 -27.37 9.41
C THR A 129 41.57 -27.17 8.44
N GLN A 130 41.06 -28.25 7.83
CA GLN A 130 39.83 -28.23 7.06
C GLN A 130 38.61 -28.00 7.96
N LEU A 131 38.41 -28.84 8.97
CA LEU A 131 37.23 -28.78 9.84
C LEU A 131 37.15 -27.46 10.62
N GLN A 132 38.27 -26.89 11.06
CA GLN A 132 38.32 -25.56 11.67
C GLN A 132 37.94 -24.43 10.70
N ARG A 133 38.22 -24.57 9.40
CA ARG A 133 37.81 -23.59 8.38
C ARG A 133 36.31 -23.67 8.10
N GLU A 134 35.77 -24.88 8.03
CA GLU A 134 34.34 -25.15 7.86
C GLU A 134 33.53 -24.66 9.08
N ASP A 135 33.99 -25.00 10.28
CA ASP A 135 33.46 -24.50 11.55
C ASP A 135 33.48 -22.97 11.63
N GLN A 136 34.64 -22.33 11.38
CA GLN A 136 34.75 -20.87 11.46
C GLN A 136 33.83 -20.16 10.45
N ALA A 137 33.63 -20.71 9.25
CA ALA A 137 32.69 -20.17 8.27
C ALA A 137 31.24 -20.28 8.76
N LEU A 138 30.81 -21.46 9.21
CA LEU A 138 29.46 -21.70 9.73
C LEU A 138 29.17 -20.88 10.99
N CYS A 139 30.13 -20.78 11.90
CA CYS A 139 30.04 -19.96 13.11
C CYS A 139 29.92 -18.47 12.79
N THR A 140 30.60 -17.98 11.75
CA THR A 140 30.46 -16.59 11.29
C THR A 140 29.06 -16.32 10.73
N GLU A 141 28.53 -17.23 9.90
CA GLU A 141 27.20 -17.11 9.28
C GLU A 141 26.05 -17.22 10.29
N LEU A 142 26.14 -18.18 11.23
CA LEU A 142 25.13 -18.45 12.25
C LEU A 142 25.25 -17.57 13.51
N CYS A 143 26.32 -16.77 13.59
CA CYS A 143 26.74 -15.98 14.76
C CYS A 143 26.89 -16.82 16.04
N VAL A 144 27.73 -17.86 15.98
CA VAL A 144 28.05 -18.81 17.06
C VAL A 144 29.56 -18.78 17.36
N ALA A 145 29.98 -19.25 18.53
CA ALA A 145 31.40 -19.36 18.88
C ALA A 145 32.02 -20.66 18.29
N PRO A 146 33.18 -20.58 17.60
CA PRO A 146 33.88 -21.76 17.05
C PRO A 146 34.26 -22.83 18.08
N TYR A 147 34.42 -24.06 17.61
CA TYR A 147 34.84 -25.20 18.43
C TYR A 147 36.33 -25.11 18.81
N TYR A 148 36.60 -25.08 20.12
CA TYR A 148 37.96 -24.90 20.62
C TYR A 148 38.75 -26.21 20.69
N ILE A 149 39.88 -26.26 19.96
CA ILE A 149 40.91 -27.30 20.09
C ILE A 149 42.25 -26.63 20.46
N PRO A 150 42.99 -27.11 21.49
CA PRO A 150 44.25 -26.51 21.92
C PRO A 150 45.32 -26.44 20.82
N THR A 151 45.77 -25.22 20.52
CA THR A 151 46.77 -24.97 19.47
C THR A 151 48.13 -25.59 19.82
N GLY A 152 48.75 -26.26 18.84
CA GLY A 152 50.13 -26.79 18.96
C GLY A 152 50.24 -28.27 19.34
N SER A 153 49.13 -28.94 19.67
CA SER A 153 49.08 -30.41 19.83
C SER A 153 48.65 -31.09 18.52
N ILE A 154 49.01 -32.36 18.33
CA ILE A 154 48.37 -33.19 17.29
C ILE A 154 47.01 -33.62 17.86
N PRO A 155 45.90 -33.44 17.13
CA PRO A 155 44.59 -33.79 17.66
C PRO A 155 44.45 -35.31 17.79
N ASN A 156 43.80 -35.76 18.86
CA ASN A 156 43.43 -37.16 19.04
C ASN A 156 42.15 -37.51 18.24
N SER A 157 41.84 -38.80 18.14
CA SER A 157 40.70 -39.28 17.34
C SER A 157 39.35 -38.72 17.84
N THR A 158 39.22 -38.54 19.16
CA THR A 158 38.01 -37.99 19.80
C THR A 158 37.84 -36.48 19.58
N GLU A 159 38.92 -35.70 19.52
CA GLU A 159 38.88 -34.28 19.17
C GLU A 159 38.52 -34.07 17.68
N LEU A 160 39.11 -34.88 16.79
CA LEU A 160 38.79 -34.85 15.35
C LEU A 160 37.36 -35.27 15.04
N GLU A 161 36.78 -36.16 15.83
CA GLU A 161 35.38 -36.55 15.69
C GLU A 161 34.46 -35.53 16.36
N GLY A 162 34.82 -34.96 17.52
CA GLY A 162 34.02 -33.92 18.21
C GLY A 162 33.85 -32.63 17.41
N ILE A 163 34.90 -32.11 16.74
CA ILE A 163 34.74 -30.97 15.84
C ILE A 163 33.93 -31.34 14.57
N LYS A 164 34.05 -32.59 14.09
CA LYS A 164 33.27 -33.09 12.95
C LYS A 164 31.78 -33.22 13.30
N GLU A 165 31.44 -33.76 14.46
CA GLU A 165 30.08 -33.79 14.98
C GLU A 165 29.52 -32.35 15.09
N HIS A 166 30.29 -31.43 15.68
CA HIS A 166 29.90 -30.01 15.80
C HIS A 166 29.63 -29.36 14.42
N VAL A 167 30.51 -29.54 13.44
CA VAL A 167 30.30 -29.06 12.06
C VAL A 167 29.02 -29.66 11.46
N THR A 168 28.74 -30.96 11.66
CA THR A 168 27.47 -31.55 11.16
C THR A 168 26.23 -31.01 11.87
N ASP A 169 26.32 -30.64 13.14
CA ASP A 169 25.20 -30.02 13.86
C ASP A 169 24.99 -28.56 13.48
N LEU A 170 26.06 -27.79 13.25
CA LEU A 170 25.97 -26.45 12.67
C LEU A 170 25.34 -26.48 11.27
N LEU A 171 25.66 -27.47 10.44
CA LEU A 171 25.02 -27.65 9.12
C LEU A 171 23.52 -27.93 9.24
N LYS A 172 23.09 -28.81 10.15
CA LYS A 172 21.66 -29.06 10.43
C LYS A 172 20.94 -27.80 10.93
N VAL A 173 21.58 -27.03 11.80
CA VAL A 173 21.03 -25.76 12.31
C VAL A 173 20.93 -24.71 11.21
N LYS A 174 21.90 -24.64 10.28
CA LYS A 174 21.82 -23.78 9.09
C LYS A 174 20.64 -24.17 8.20
N GLU A 175 20.50 -25.46 7.88
CA GLU A 175 19.40 -25.99 7.06
C GLU A 175 18.03 -25.65 7.67
N GLN A 176 17.85 -25.90 8.97
CA GLN A 176 16.61 -25.57 9.70
C GLN A 176 16.29 -24.07 9.71
N ARG A 177 17.29 -23.21 9.97
CA ARG A 177 17.12 -21.74 9.96
C ARG A 177 16.82 -21.20 8.56
N LEU A 178 17.37 -21.83 7.52
CA LEU A 178 17.13 -21.50 6.13
C LEU A 178 15.71 -21.90 5.68
N GLU A 179 15.24 -23.11 6.04
CA GLU A 179 13.84 -23.49 5.81
C GLU A 179 12.85 -22.57 6.54
N GLU A 180 13.13 -22.24 7.81
CA GLU A 180 12.34 -21.26 8.57
C GLU A 180 12.35 -19.90 7.87
N PHE A 181 13.51 -19.39 7.45
CA PHE A 181 13.62 -18.14 6.72
C PHE A 181 12.76 -18.12 5.44
N HIS A 182 12.84 -19.14 4.59
CA HIS A 182 12.02 -19.21 3.37
C HIS A 182 10.52 -19.36 3.68
N LYS A 183 10.14 -19.97 4.81
CA LYS A 183 8.75 -19.97 5.29
C LYS A 183 8.31 -18.57 5.69
N LEU A 184 9.07 -17.89 6.56
CA LEU A 184 8.76 -16.53 7.04
C LEU A 184 8.71 -15.53 5.87
N ARG A 185 9.66 -15.55 4.93
CA ARG A 185 9.68 -14.68 3.73
C ARG A 185 8.45 -14.90 2.85
N ARG A 186 7.97 -16.15 2.69
CA ARG A 186 6.72 -16.46 1.97
C ARG A 186 5.48 -15.93 2.69
N GLU A 187 5.40 -16.10 4.01
CA GLU A 187 4.28 -15.58 4.82
C GLU A 187 4.22 -14.04 4.79
N ILE A 188 5.36 -13.36 4.95
CA ILE A 188 5.48 -11.89 4.83
C ILE A 188 4.99 -11.42 3.45
N ARG A 189 5.47 -12.04 2.36
CA ARG A 189 5.05 -11.71 0.99
C ARG A 189 3.56 -11.94 0.76
N LEU A 190 2.99 -13.01 1.30
CA LEU A 190 1.55 -13.29 1.22
C LEU A 190 0.75 -12.22 1.97
N TYR A 191 1.05 -11.96 3.24
CA TYR A 191 0.35 -10.95 4.03
C TYR A 191 0.47 -9.54 3.41
N SER A 192 1.66 -9.14 2.95
CA SER A 192 1.86 -7.82 2.33
C SER A 192 1.00 -7.66 1.07
N LYS A 193 0.87 -8.72 0.25
CA LYS A 193 0.03 -8.73 -0.95
C LYS A 193 -1.47 -8.73 -0.63
N GLU A 194 -1.91 -9.55 0.32
CA GLU A 194 -3.32 -9.58 0.76
C GLU A 194 -3.78 -8.24 1.36
N ILE A 195 -2.91 -7.62 2.16
CA ILE A 195 -3.19 -6.34 2.82
C ILE A 195 -3.14 -5.19 1.81
N GLY A 196 -2.24 -5.23 0.82
CA GLY A 196 -1.93 -4.07 -0.03
C GLY A 196 -0.96 -3.11 0.68
N HIS A 197 0.03 -3.66 1.38
CA HIS A 197 0.95 -2.89 2.22
C HIS A 197 2.20 -2.45 1.46
N THR A 198 2.49 -1.15 1.50
CA THR A 198 3.76 -0.54 1.10
C THR A 198 4.81 -0.73 2.21
N PRO A 199 5.99 -1.33 1.98
CA PRO A 199 6.96 -1.57 3.05
C PRO A 199 7.50 -0.25 3.62
N ASP A 200 7.36 -0.09 4.94
CA ASP A 200 7.70 1.12 5.70
C ASP A 200 9.13 1.03 6.30
N GLY A 201 9.77 -0.15 6.27
CA GLY A 201 11.11 -0.40 6.82
C GLY A 201 12.10 -1.13 5.89
N THR A 202 13.41 -1.05 6.19
CA THR A 202 14.47 -1.75 5.43
C THR A 202 14.35 -3.27 5.52
N LEU A 203 13.97 -3.81 6.68
CA LEU A 203 13.73 -5.25 6.88
C LEU A 203 12.64 -5.77 5.94
N GLU A 204 11.53 -5.03 5.82
CA GLU A 204 10.40 -5.38 4.96
C GLU A 204 10.79 -5.31 3.48
N ASN A 205 11.46 -4.23 3.07
CA ASN A 205 11.95 -4.07 1.70
C ASN A 205 12.87 -5.25 1.31
N ASN A 206 13.83 -5.63 2.16
CA ASN A 206 14.71 -6.77 1.90
C ASN A 206 13.97 -8.12 1.75
N MET A 207 12.81 -8.30 2.39
CA MET A 207 12.00 -9.52 2.23
C MET A 207 11.13 -9.51 0.97
N LEU A 208 10.66 -8.32 0.57
CA LEU A 208 9.80 -8.14 -0.61
C LEU A 208 10.60 -8.04 -1.92
N CYS A 209 11.83 -7.50 -1.91
CA CYS A 209 12.74 -7.58 -3.05
C CYS A 209 12.94 -9.04 -3.50
N ASP A 210 12.94 -9.25 -4.82
CA ASP A 210 13.14 -10.55 -5.48
C ASP A 210 14.61 -10.86 -5.78
N ASP A 211 15.54 -9.98 -5.41
CA ASP A 211 16.97 -10.21 -5.57
C ASP A 211 17.42 -11.47 -4.79
N GLU A 212 17.99 -12.44 -5.50
CA GLU A 212 18.34 -13.79 -5.01
C GLU A 212 19.70 -13.83 -4.28
N GLU A 213 20.19 -12.70 -3.75
CA GLU A 213 21.46 -12.62 -3.01
C GLU A 213 21.32 -13.10 -1.55
N GLU A 214 20.86 -14.35 -1.40
CA GLU A 214 20.65 -15.02 -0.11
C GLU A 214 21.94 -15.12 0.72
N GLY A 215 23.10 -15.05 0.07
CA GLY A 215 24.43 -15.08 0.69
C GLY A 215 24.80 -13.89 1.59
N TYR A 216 24.01 -12.80 1.61
CA TYR A 216 24.20 -11.68 2.55
C TYR A 216 23.28 -11.72 3.78
N ILE A 217 22.39 -12.72 3.88
CA ILE A 217 21.40 -12.81 4.95
C ILE A 217 21.96 -13.63 6.11
N TYR A 218 22.48 -12.95 7.14
CA TYR A 218 22.92 -13.60 8.38
C TYR A 218 21.73 -14.28 9.08
N LEU A 219 21.69 -15.62 9.03
CA LEU A 219 20.68 -16.46 9.65
C LEU A 219 20.86 -16.55 11.18
N THR A 220 21.02 -15.40 11.84
CA THR A 220 21.10 -15.28 13.30
C THR A 220 19.73 -15.51 13.93
N LYS A 221 19.66 -16.18 15.09
CA LYS A 221 18.40 -16.45 15.81
C LYS A 221 17.54 -15.19 15.99
N LYS A 222 18.15 -14.07 16.38
CA LYS A 222 17.47 -12.78 16.51
C LYS A 222 16.82 -12.31 15.20
N TYR A 223 17.47 -12.51 14.06
CA TYR A 223 16.93 -12.07 12.77
C TYR A 223 15.63 -12.82 12.42
N LEU A 224 15.55 -14.11 12.73
CA LEU A 224 14.32 -14.90 12.60
C LEU A 224 13.24 -14.43 13.61
N GLU A 225 13.62 -14.12 14.85
CA GLU A 225 12.70 -13.55 15.85
C GLU A 225 12.15 -12.17 15.44
N ASP A 226 12.96 -11.33 14.79
CA ASP A 226 12.55 -10.03 14.24
C ASP A 226 11.59 -10.22 13.03
N LEU A 227 11.81 -11.23 12.17
CA LEU A 227 10.89 -11.59 11.09
C LEU A 227 9.57 -12.19 11.59
N GLN A 228 9.59 -13.02 12.65
CA GLN A 228 8.37 -13.50 13.31
C GLN A 228 7.55 -12.35 13.91
N GLN A 229 8.22 -11.37 14.54
CA GLN A 229 7.57 -10.15 15.04
C GLN A 229 6.94 -9.33 13.92
N LEU A 230 7.60 -9.21 12.75
CA LEU A 230 7.04 -8.56 11.57
C LEU A 230 5.75 -9.27 11.11
N ILE A 231 5.74 -10.60 10.98
CA ILE A 231 4.52 -11.35 10.63
C ILE A 231 3.39 -11.06 11.62
N HIS A 232 3.67 -11.02 12.92
CA HIS A 232 2.68 -10.70 13.93
C HIS A 232 2.11 -9.26 13.82
N GLN A 233 2.93 -8.30 13.39
CA GLN A 233 2.49 -6.93 13.08
C GLN A 233 1.61 -6.90 11.83
N LEU A 234 2.00 -7.63 10.77
CA LEU A 234 1.21 -7.77 9.53
C LEU A 234 -0.16 -8.42 9.80
N GLN A 235 -0.20 -9.47 10.61
CA GLN A 235 -1.45 -10.13 11.04
C GLN A 235 -2.38 -9.14 11.76
N LYS A 236 -1.87 -8.38 12.73
CA LYS A 236 -2.65 -7.32 13.43
C LYS A 236 -3.13 -6.22 12.48
N LYS A 237 -2.31 -5.81 11.50
CA LYS A 237 -2.68 -4.84 10.47
C LYS A 237 -3.79 -5.38 9.57
N LYS A 238 -3.73 -6.66 9.19
CA LYS A 238 -4.80 -7.38 8.46
C LYS A 238 -6.10 -7.44 9.27
N GLU A 239 -6.04 -7.86 10.53
CA GLU A 239 -7.21 -7.93 11.43
C GLU A 239 -7.89 -6.57 11.59
N SER A 240 -7.11 -5.51 11.82
CA SER A 240 -7.61 -4.13 11.94
C SER A 240 -8.31 -3.66 10.66
N LEU A 241 -7.68 -3.85 9.49
CA LEU A 241 -8.25 -3.43 8.20
C LEU A 241 -9.47 -4.27 7.78
N MET A 242 -9.50 -5.56 8.12
CA MET A 242 -10.72 -6.37 7.96
C MET A 242 -11.82 -5.91 8.91
N ALA A 243 -11.51 -5.48 10.13
CA ALA A 243 -12.49 -4.93 11.06
C ALA A 243 -13.08 -3.60 10.56
N THR A 244 -12.27 -2.66 10.07
CA THR A 244 -12.78 -1.41 9.48
C THR A 244 -13.60 -1.67 8.23
N LYS A 245 -13.11 -2.48 7.27
CA LYS A 245 -13.88 -2.89 6.07
C LYS A 245 -15.25 -3.47 6.44
N ASN A 246 -15.31 -4.32 7.47
CA ASN A 246 -16.57 -4.92 7.94
C ASN A 246 -17.53 -3.95 8.65
N VAL A 247 -17.04 -2.82 9.20
CA VAL A 247 -17.89 -1.75 9.74
C VAL A 247 -18.43 -0.88 8.61
N LEU A 248 -17.55 -0.45 7.70
CA LEU A 248 -17.89 0.36 6.52
C LEU A 248 -18.91 -0.35 5.63
N MET A 249 -18.70 -1.63 5.33
CA MET A 249 -19.63 -2.45 4.53
C MET A 249 -21.03 -2.49 5.15
N LYS A 250 -21.15 -2.56 6.49
CA LYS A 250 -22.45 -2.51 7.18
C LYS A 250 -23.09 -1.13 7.15
N GLN A 251 -22.29 -0.06 7.25
CA GLN A 251 -22.80 1.32 7.12
C GLN A 251 -23.32 1.57 5.70
N VAL A 252 -22.57 1.17 4.68
CA VAL A 252 -22.95 1.25 3.27
C VAL A 252 -24.20 0.42 2.98
N GLN A 253 -24.29 -0.82 3.46
CA GLN A 253 -25.50 -1.66 3.34
C GLN A 253 -26.74 -0.97 3.94
N LEU A 254 -26.63 -0.41 5.15
CA LEU A 254 -27.71 0.34 5.79
C LEU A 254 -28.12 1.61 5.02
N LEU A 255 -27.20 2.23 4.29
CA LEU A 255 -27.52 3.35 3.39
C LEU A 255 -28.13 2.87 2.07
N TRP A 256 -27.63 1.80 1.46
CA TRP A 256 -28.20 1.19 0.26
C TRP A 256 -29.67 0.77 0.49
N ASP A 257 -29.98 0.13 1.61
CA ASP A 257 -31.36 -0.22 2.02
C ASP A 257 -32.25 1.03 2.14
N ARG A 258 -31.80 2.04 2.90
CA ARG A 258 -32.56 3.28 3.16
C ARG A 258 -32.75 4.14 1.91
N LEU A 259 -31.76 4.16 1.01
CA LEU A 259 -31.79 4.95 -0.22
C LEU A 259 -32.45 4.21 -1.39
N GLN A 260 -32.78 2.93 -1.22
CA GLN A 260 -33.26 1.99 -2.25
C GLN A 260 -32.30 1.91 -3.45
N TRP A 261 -31.02 1.65 -3.16
CA TRP A 261 -29.96 1.62 -4.16
C TRP A 261 -30.07 0.37 -5.07
N PRO A 262 -29.93 0.48 -6.40
CA PRO A 262 -30.12 -0.65 -7.31
C PRO A 262 -29.21 -1.83 -7.00
N GLN A 263 -29.78 -3.01 -6.76
CA GLN A 263 -29.05 -4.25 -6.43
C GLN A 263 -27.92 -4.56 -7.42
N GLU A 264 -28.17 -4.37 -8.72
CA GLU A 264 -27.19 -4.54 -9.80
C GLU A 264 -25.90 -3.70 -9.60
N LYS A 265 -25.99 -2.52 -8.96
CA LYS A 265 -24.82 -1.71 -8.58
C LYS A 265 -24.15 -2.22 -7.31
N GLN A 266 -24.93 -2.68 -6.33
CA GLN A 266 -24.40 -3.27 -5.09
C GLN A 266 -23.55 -4.50 -5.40
N GLU A 267 -24.02 -5.35 -6.32
CA GLU A 267 -23.34 -6.55 -6.78
C GLU A 267 -22.04 -6.21 -7.53
N GLN A 268 -22.08 -5.29 -8.51
CA GLN A 268 -20.89 -4.80 -9.24
C GLN A 268 -19.82 -4.23 -8.30
N PHE A 269 -20.22 -3.45 -7.29
CA PHE A 269 -19.29 -2.88 -6.32
C PHE A 269 -18.71 -3.93 -5.36
N THR A 270 -19.53 -4.89 -4.94
CA THR A 270 -19.09 -6.00 -4.08
C THR A 270 -18.13 -6.93 -4.82
N GLU A 271 -18.37 -7.21 -6.11
CA GLU A 271 -17.44 -7.95 -6.96
C GLU A 271 -16.10 -7.21 -7.12
N LEU A 272 -16.13 -5.91 -7.45
CA LEU A 272 -14.91 -5.10 -7.60
C LEU A 272 -14.07 -5.08 -6.30
N THR A 273 -14.72 -4.83 -5.15
CA THR A 273 -14.06 -4.80 -3.84
C THR A 273 -13.70 -6.18 -3.26
N SER A 274 -13.96 -7.27 -4.01
CA SER A 274 -13.47 -8.62 -3.73
C SER A 274 -12.17 -8.99 -4.46
N GLN A 275 -11.85 -8.28 -5.56
CA GLN A 275 -10.68 -8.56 -6.41
C GLN A 275 -9.43 -7.76 -5.99
N CYS A 276 -9.62 -6.64 -5.30
CA CYS A 276 -8.54 -5.79 -4.78
C CYS A 276 -8.01 -6.26 -3.41
N SER A 277 -6.85 -5.73 -3.00
CA SER A 277 -6.31 -5.94 -1.65
C SER A 277 -7.21 -5.37 -0.56
N ILE A 278 -6.99 -5.78 0.71
CA ILE A 278 -7.83 -5.36 1.83
C ILE A 278 -7.78 -3.84 2.00
N SER A 279 -6.62 -3.20 1.90
CA SER A 279 -6.45 -1.74 2.00
C SER A 279 -7.19 -0.99 0.87
N GLU A 280 -6.97 -1.38 -0.40
CA GLU A 280 -7.67 -0.79 -1.55
C GLU A 280 -9.19 -0.93 -1.43
N ALA A 281 -9.66 -2.10 -0.99
CA ALA A 281 -11.07 -2.34 -0.76
C ALA A 281 -11.62 -1.47 0.37
N THR A 282 -10.93 -1.33 1.51
CA THR A 282 -11.33 -0.43 2.60
C THR A 282 -11.50 1.01 2.10
N ASN A 283 -10.53 1.52 1.35
CA ASN A 283 -10.59 2.86 0.76
C ASN A 283 -11.78 3.03 -0.21
N MET A 284 -12.12 1.99 -0.99
CA MET A 284 -13.32 2.00 -1.83
C MET A 284 -14.60 2.02 -1.00
N TRP A 285 -14.71 1.22 0.07
CA TRP A 285 -15.89 1.24 0.96
C TRP A 285 -16.03 2.57 1.73
N GLU A 286 -14.94 3.26 2.06
CA GLU A 286 -14.97 4.65 2.57
C GLU A 286 -15.47 5.64 1.52
N GLY A 287 -15.01 5.51 0.26
CA GLY A 287 -15.47 6.36 -0.85
C GLY A 287 -16.96 6.20 -1.15
N GLU A 288 -17.47 4.97 -1.23
CA GLU A 288 -18.91 4.71 -1.43
C GLU A 288 -19.75 5.11 -0.20
N LEU A 289 -19.20 5.07 1.02
CA LEU A 289 -19.88 5.63 2.19
C LEU A 289 -20.04 7.15 2.04
N GLN A 290 -18.99 7.87 1.63
CA GLN A 290 -19.07 9.32 1.43
C GLN A 290 -20.06 9.70 0.32
N THR A 291 -20.04 9.03 -0.85
CA THR A 291 -20.97 9.35 -1.96
C THR A 291 -22.42 9.12 -1.56
N LEU A 292 -22.72 8.06 -0.78
CA LEU A 292 -24.06 7.79 -0.27
C LEU A 292 -24.50 8.78 0.81
N GLU A 293 -23.59 9.29 1.65
CA GLU A 293 -23.89 10.36 2.60
C GLU A 293 -24.15 11.71 1.89
N GLU A 294 -23.45 12.00 0.81
CA GLU A 294 -23.72 13.16 -0.05
C GLU A 294 -25.09 13.05 -0.74
N VAL A 295 -25.40 11.90 -1.36
CA VAL A 295 -26.73 11.62 -1.96
C VAL A 295 -27.85 11.65 -0.91
N LYS A 296 -27.59 11.17 0.31
CA LYS A 296 -28.51 11.28 1.45
C LYS A 296 -28.76 12.75 1.80
N LYS A 297 -27.71 13.57 1.89
CA LYS A 297 -27.83 15.01 2.18
C LYS A 297 -28.60 15.76 1.10
N GLU A 298 -28.40 15.41 -0.18
CA GLU A 298 -29.16 15.96 -1.30
C GLU A 298 -30.65 15.58 -1.22
N LYS A 299 -30.99 14.32 -0.96
CA LYS A 299 -32.39 13.89 -0.74
C LYS A 299 -33.03 14.60 0.46
N VAL A 300 -32.31 14.76 1.57
CA VAL A 300 -32.79 15.51 2.76
C VAL A 300 -33.03 16.99 2.42
N LYS A 301 -32.12 17.62 1.67
CA LYS A 301 -32.30 18.98 1.14
C LYS A 301 -33.55 19.11 0.26
N GLU A 302 -33.78 18.18 -0.66
CA GLU A 302 -34.99 18.14 -1.47
C GLU A 302 -36.27 18.07 -0.62
N ILE A 303 -36.27 17.25 0.44
CA ILE A 303 -37.44 17.12 1.34
C ILE A 303 -37.63 18.42 2.12
N ILE A 304 -36.58 18.98 2.74
CA ILE A 304 -36.66 20.25 3.48
C ILE A 304 -37.18 21.38 2.58
N LEU A 305 -36.74 21.49 1.33
CA LEU A 305 -37.24 22.49 0.39
C LEU A 305 -38.72 22.29 0.03
N LYS A 306 -39.21 21.05 -0.05
CA LYS A 306 -40.65 20.75 -0.22
C LYS A 306 -41.44 21.10 1.04
N VAL A 307 -40.94 20.77 2.24
CA VAL A 307 -41.58 21.11 3.52
C VAL A 307 -41.59 22.62 3.75
N ARG A 308 -40.56 23.37 3.33
CA ARG A 308 -40.55 24.85 3.32
C ARG A 308 -41.60 25.44 2.36
N GLN A 309 -41.80 24.85 1.17
CA GLN A 309 -42.87 25.26 0.25
C GLN A 309 -44.27 24.97 0.83
N ASP A 310 -44.44 23.81 1.48
CA ASP A 310 -45.65 23.45 2.22
C ASP A 310 -45.92 24.49 3.31
N LEU A 311 -44.92 24.78 4.17
CA LEU A 311 -44.99 25.74 5.27
C LEU A 311 -45.38 27.15 4.81
N GLU A 312 -44.71 27.69 3.79
CA GLU A 312 -45.06 28.98 3.18
C GLU A 312 -46.50 28.97 2.63
N SER A 313 -46.95 27.86 2.02
CA SER A 313 -48.34 27.72 1.56
C SER A 313 -49.35 27.70 2.72
N TYR A 314 -48.97 27.27 3.92
CA TYR A 314 -49.83 27.29 5.10
C TYR A 314 -49.79 28.65 5.81
N TRP A 315 -48.62 29.29 5.91
CA TRP A 315 -48.49 30.69 6.36
C TRP A 315 -49.33 31.64 5.51
N GLN A 316 -49.39 31.44 4.18
CA GLN A 316 -50.27 32.22 3.29
C GLN A 316 -51.77 32.00 3.57
N LYS A 317 -52.20 30.76 3.85
CA LYS A 317 -53.60 30.43 4.21
C LYS A 317 -54.00 30.95 5.60
N CYS A 318 -53.04 31.01 6.52
CA CYS A 318 -53.24 31.50 7.89
C CYS A 318 -53.01 33.01 8.03
N PHE A 319 -52.61 33.71 6.96
CA PHE A 319 -52.26 35.13 6.93
C PHE A 319 -51.18 35.56 7.93
N TYR A 320 -50.12 34.75 8.07
CA TYR A 320 -48.97 35.09 8.92
C TYR A 320 -48.27 36.37 8.41
N SER A 321 -47.84 37.23 9.33
CA SER A 321 -46.99 38.37 9.01
C SER A 321 -45.53 37.95 8.79
N ASP A 322 -44.76 38.81 8.12
CA ASP A 322 -43.33 38.54 7.89
C ASP A 322 -42.53 38.51 9.21
N GLU A 323 -43.01 39.16 10.26
CA GLU A 323 -42.48 39.07 11.64
C GLU A 323 -42.68 37.67 12.23
N GLN A 324 -43.89 37.11 12.10
CA GLN A 324 -44.23 35.75 12.57
C GLN A 324 -43.49 34.67 11.77
N LYS A 325 -43.23 34.90 10.47
CA LYS A 325 -42.37 34.02 9.67
C LYS A 325 -40.92 34.07 10.13
N ALA A 326 -40.41 35.27 10.46
CA ALA A 326 -39.04 35.46 10.92
C ALA A 326 -38.77 34.85 12.31
N GLU A 327 -39.79 34.58 13.11
CA GLU A 327 -39.65 33.87 14.39
C GLU A 327 -39.15 32.42 14.19
N PHE A 328 -39.55 31.74 13.11
CA PHE A 328 -39.05 30.41 12.75
C PHE A 328 -37.70 30.48 12.03
N GLN A 329 -36.66 30.88 12.77
CA GLN A 329 -35.26 30.95 12.31
C GLN A 329 -34.75 29.74 11.49
N PRO A 330 -35.10 28.46 11.80
CA PRO A 330 -34.66 27.31 11.00
C PRO A 330 -35.11 27.35 9.52
N PHE A 331 -36.07 28.20 9.13
CA PHE A 331 -36.44 28.42 7.73
C PHE A 331 -35.27 28.93 6.87
N TYR A 332 -34.32 29.65 7.47
CA TYR A 332 -33.20 30.31 6.79
C TYR A 332 -31.87 29.56 6.89
N ASP A 333 -31.86 28.38 7.53
CA ASP A 333 -30.66 27.53 7.62
C ASP A 333 -30.44 26.73 6.33
N ASP A 334 -29.21 26.74 5.79
CA ASP A 334 -28.80 25.93 4.63
C ASP A 334 -28.01 24.67 5.03
N ASN A 335 -27.86 24.39 6.33
CA ASN A 335 -27.26 23.16 6.83
C ASN A 335 -28.28 21.99 6.86
N PHE A 336 -28.66 21.51 5.67
CA PHE A 336 -29.63 20.43 5.51
C PHE A 336 -29.22 19.14 6.27
N SER A 337 -29.88 18.89 7.41
CA SER A 337 -29.69 17.74 8.31
C SER A 337 -31.04 17.06 8.63
N GLU A 338 -31.00 15.83 9.17
CA GLU A 338 -32.22 15.14 9.63
C GLU A 338 -32.91 15.88 10.79
N GLU A 339 -32.13 16.56 11.64
CA GLU A 339 -32.63 17.39 12.75
C GLU A 339 -33.33 18.65 12.22
N LEU A 340 -32.75 19.29 11.20
CA LEU A 340 -33.36 20.44 10.54
C LEU A 340 -34.69 20.04 9.86
N LEU A 341 -34.74 18.88 9.21
CA LEU A 341 -35.99 18.33 8.65
C LEU A 341 -37.03 18.12 9.75
N LYS A 342 -36.67 17.46 10.87
CA LYS A 342 -37.57 17.23 12.00
C LYS A 342 -38.18 18.53 12.54
N HIS A 343 -37.41 19.61 12.66
CA HIS A 343 -37.94 20.90 13.08
C HIS A 343 -38.90 21.53 12.05
N HIS A 344 -38.69 21.33 10.75
CA HIS A 344 -39.64 21.78 9.73
C HIS A 344 -40.95 20.96 9.75
N ASP A 345 -40.87 19.65 9.94
CA ASP A 345 -42.06 18.79 10.06
C ASP A 345 -42.86 19.11 11.34
N GLU A 346 -42.18 19.35 12.46
CA GLU A 346 -42.78 19.82 13.72
C GLU A 346 -43.50 21.16 13.55
N GLU A 347 -42.89 22.13 12.86
CA GLU A 347 -43.51 23.43 12.62
C GLU A 347 -44.70 23.32 11.64
N VAL A 348 -44.53 22.61 10.53
CA VAL A 348 -45.61 22.34 9.58
C VAL A 348 -46.79 21.62 10.26
N PHE A 349 -46.55 20.74 11.23
CA PHE A 349 -47.60 20.13 12.05
C PHE A 349 -48.35 21.16 12.92
N LYS A 350 -47.64 22.04 13.64
CA LYS A 350 -48.26 23.12 14.43
C LYS A 350 -49.13 24.04 13.57
N ILE A 351 -48.60 24.53 12.44
CA ILE A 351 -49.34 25.42 11.54
C ILE A 351 -50.53 24.68 10.91
N LYS A 352 -50.41 23.38 10.59
CA LYS A 352 -51.55 22.54 10.14
C LYS A 352 -52.64 22.42 11.21
N MET A 353 -52.29 22.24 12.50
CA MET A 353 -53.26 22.19 13.60
C MET A 353 -54.01 23.53 13.75
N ILE A 354 -53.28 24.65 13.83
CA ILE A 354 -53.86 26.02 13.91
C ILE A 354 -54.77 26.30 12.70
N TYR A 355 -54.33 25.89 11.50
CA TYR A 355 -55.13 26.03 10.28
C TYR A 355 -56.41 25.19 10.31
N GLU A 356 -56.38 23.98 10.89
CA GLU A 356 -57.55 23.09 10.94
C GLU A 356 -58.58 23.53 11.99
N GLU A 357 -58.13 24.03 13.14
CA GLU A 357 -58.99 24.62 14.18
C GLU A 357 -59.73 25.87 13.67
N ALA A 358 -59.01 26.82 13.07
CA ALA A 358 -59.58 28.06 12.53
C ALA A 358 -60.03 27.95 11.05
N LYS A 359 -60.04 26.75 10.47
CA LYS A 359 -60.25 26.52 9.02
C LYS A 359 -61.47 27.24 8.46
N CYS A 360 -62.62 27.09 9.12
CA CYS A 360 -63.89 27.69 8.70
C CYS A 360 -63.88 29.22 8.73
N LEU A 361 -62.99 29.84 9.53
CA LEU A 361 -62.75 31.28 9.55
C LEU A 361 -61.86 31.69 8.38
N TYR A 362 -60.68 31.06 8.21
CA TYR A 362 -59.79 31.35 7.09
C TYR A 362 -60.49 31.17 5.72
N ASP A 363 -61.28 30.11 5.56
CA ASP A 363 -62.13 29.88 4.39
C ASP A 363 -63.15 31.01 4.18
N SER A 364 -63.68 31.59 5.25
CA SER A 364 -64.65 32.70 5.21
C SER A 364 -63.97 34.05 4.95
N VAL A 365 -62.74 34.25 5.46
CA VAL A 365 -61.87 35.41 5.18
C VAL A 365 -61.47 35.43 3.71
N HIS A 366 -60.92 34.33 3.16
CA HIS A 366 -60.55 34.26 1.74
C HIS A 366 -61.75 34.52 0.82
N LYS A 367 -62.95 34.01 1.17
CA LYS A 367 -64.19 34.30 0.42
C LYS A 367 -64.58 35.78 0.52
N TRP A 368 -64.31 36.44 1.66
CA TRP A 368 -64.56 37.87 1.85
C TRP A 368 -63.54 38.75 1.10
N GLU A 369 -62.23 38.49 1.22
CA GLU A 369 -61.17 39.20 0.46
C GLU A 369 -61.40 39.06 -1.05
N ALA A 370 -61.67 37.86 -1.58
CA ALA A 370 -61.93 37.66 -3.01
C ALA A 370 -63.19 38.40 -3.52
N ILE A 371 -64.18 38.61 -2.66
CA ILE A 371 -65.40 39.38 -2.97
C ILE A 371 -65.15 40.89 -2.83
N LEU A 372 -64.27 41.30 -1.91
CA LEU A 372 -63.77 42.67 -1.81
C LEU A 372 -62.94 43.03 -3.05
N ASP A 373 -61.99 42.22 -3.47
CA ASP A 373 -61.18 42.46 -4.68
C ASP A 373 -62.05 42.53 -5.94
N ARG A 374 -63.04 41.63 -6.07
CA ARG A 374 -64.04 41.72 -7.15
C ARG A 374 -64.83 43.03 -7.09
N PHE A 375 -65.17 43.51 -5.88
CA PHE A 375 -65.83 44.81 -5.71
C PHE A 375 -64.90 45.98 -6.06
N ILE A 376 -63.62 45.95 -5.66
CA ILE A 376 -62.60 46.95 -5.99
C ILE A 376 -62.32 46.98 -7.50
N GLU A 377 -62.27 45.83 -8.17
CA GLU A 377 -62.20 45.75 -9.63
C GLU A 377 -63.42 46.39 -10.31
N LEU A 378 -64.63 46.05 -9.86
CA LEU A 378 -65.86 46.64 -10.39
C LEU A 378 -65.92 48.15 -10.12
N GLU A 379 -65.36 48.62 -9.01
CA GLU A 379 -65.25 50.05 -8.67
C GLU A 379 -64.23 50.79 -9.53
N LYS A 380 -63.04 50.19 -9.79
CA LYS A 380 -62.07 50.68 -10.78
C LYS A 380 -62.71 50.78 -12.18
N LYS A 381 -63.36 49.70 -12.63
CA LYS A 381 -64.13 49.64 -13.90
C LYS A 381 -65.31 50.63 -13.93
N SER A 382 -65.84 51.04 -12.78
CA SER A 382 -66.91 52.04 -12.68
C SER A 382 -66.41 53.49 -12.81
N THR A 383 -65.15 53.74 -12.43
CA THR A 383 -64.49 55.06 -12.39
C THR A 383 -63.72 55.38 -13.68
N ASP A 384 -63.32 54.36 -14.45
CA ASP A 384 -62.62 54.50 -15.73
C ASP A 384 -63.43 55.35 -16.75
N PRO A 385 -62.89 56.48 -17.27
CA PRO A 385 -63.55 57.29 -18.29
C PRO A 385 -63.89 56.54 -19.58
N SER A 386 -63.13 55.48 -19.93
CA SER A 386 -63.35 54.66 -21.11
C SER A 386 -64.62 53.81 -21.03
N ARG A 387 -65.16 53.58 -19.81
CA ARG A 387 -66.40 52.83 -19.55
C ARG A 387 -67.56 53.26 -20.44
N LEU A 388 -67.64 54.55 -20.78
CA LEU A 388 -68.69 55.17 -21.60
C LEU A 388 -68.66 54.79 -23.09
N LEU A 389 -67.57 54.19 -23.61
CA LEU A 389 -67.51 53.71 -25.00
C LEU A 389 -68.22 52.36 -25.21
N ASN A 390 -68.60 51.66 -24.12
CA ASN A 390 -69.17 50.31 -24.18
C ASN A 390 -70.65 50.29 -24.61
N ARG A 391 -70.87 50.35 -25.93
CA ARG A 391 -72.19 50.27 -26.58
C ARG A 391 -72.77 48.84 -26.53
N GLY A 392 -73.53 48.52 -25.48
CA GLY A 392 -74.20 47.20 -25.37
C GLY A 392 -74.91 46.87 -24.06
N GLY A 393 -75.20 47.86 -23.21
CA GLY A 393 -75.88 47.63 -21.92
C GLY A 393 -75.03 46.99 -20.83
N ASN A 394 -73.75 46.69 -21.09
CA ASN A 394 -72.81 46.18 -20.06
C ASN A 394 -72.73 47.11 -18.85
N LEU A 395 -72.77 48.44 -19.05
CA LEU A 395 -72.85 49.44 -17.96
C LEU A 395 -73.88 49.08 -16.87
N LEU A 396 -75.07 48.60 -17.26
CA LEU A 396 -76.16 48.22 -16.37
C LEU A 396 -75.97 46.81 -15.77
N LYS A 397 -75.26 45.92 -16.47
CA LYS A 397 -74.82 44.63 -15.91
C LYS A 397 -73.75 44.86 -14.84
N ASP A 398 -72.74 45.67 -15.12
CA ASP A 398 -71.65 46.02 -14.21
C ASP A 398 -72.18 46.68 -12.94
N GLU A 399 -73.13 47.62 -13.05
CA GLU A 399 -73.70 48.30 -11.88
C GLU A 399 -74.65 47.37 -11.09
N ARG A 400 -75.37 46.47 -11.77
CA ARG A 400 -76.19 45.42 -11.13
C ARG A 400 -75.32 44.37 -10.44
N GLU A 401 -74.18 44.00 -11.04
CA GLU A 401 -73.20 43.09 -10.46
C GLU A 401 -72.51 43.75 -9.27
N ARG A 402 -72.00 44.98 -9.40
CA ARG A 402 -71.47 45.77 -8.27
C ARG A 402 -72.48 45.87 -7.13
N SER A 403 -73.75 46.15 -7.42
CA SER A 403 -74.83 46.20 -6.42
C SER A 403 -75.10 44.82 -5.77
N LYS A 404 -74.86 43.72 -6.49
CA LYS A 404 -74.98 42.35 -5.96
C LYS A 404 -73.76 42.00 -5.11
N THR A 405 -72.55 42.22 -5.62
CA THR A 405 -71.27 42.02 -4.93
C THR A 405 -71.19 42.87 -3.66
N GLN A 406 -71.65 44.13 -3.67
CA GLN A 406 -71.71 44.97 -2.47
C GLN A 406 -72.66 44.38 -1.41
N LYS A 407 -73.85 43.91 -1.81
CA LYS A 407 -74.79 43.24 -0.89
C LYS A 407 -74.25 41.91 -0.37
N GLN A 408 -73.45 41.19 -1.15
CA GLN A 408 -72.76 39.97 -0.72
C GLN A 408 -71.60 40.29 0.23
N LEU A 409 -70.80 41.32 -0.05
CA LEU A 409 -69.70 41.82 0.79
C LEU A 409 -70.19 42.28 2.16
N SER A 410 -71.30 43.03 2.23
CA SER A 410 -71.91 43.44 3.51
C SER A 410 -72.43 42.22 4.29
N LYS A 411 -73.18 41.32 3.65
CA LYS A 411 -73.70 40.11 4.32
C LYS A 411 -72.59 39.20 4.83
N LEU A 412 -71.57 38.94 4.02
CA LEU A 412 -70.44 38.10 4.41
C LEU A 412 -69.55 38.81 5.43
N GLY A 413 -69.44 40.15 5.40
CA GLY A 413 -68.77 40.90 6.46
C GLY A 413 -69.50 40.81 7.81
N GLU A 414 -70.84 40.88 7.82
CA GLU A 414 -71.66 40.67 9.03
C GLU A 414 -71.61 39.22 9.53
N GLU A 415 -71.61 38.22 8.63
CA GLU A 415 -71.50 36.81 8.97
C GLU A 415 -70.09 36.45 9.49
N LEU A 416 -69.04 36.93 8.82
CA LEU A 416 -67.64 36.76 9.19
C LEU A 416 -67.35 37.47 10.51
N LYS A 417 -67.88 38.68 10.72
CA LYS A 417 -67.78 39.40 11.98
C LYS A 417 -68.32 38.56 13.14
N LYS A 418 -69.54 38.02 13.02
CA LYS A 418 -70.13 37.16 14.08
C LYS A 418 -69.33 35.88 14.32
N LYS A 419 -68.83 35.23 13.27
CA LYS A 419 -68.00 34.03 13.40
C LYS A 419 -66.68 34.31 14.13
N ILE A 420 -66.06 35.46 13.85
CA ILE A 420 -64.85 35.91 14.54
C ILE A 420 -65.15 36.32 15.97
N GLU A 421 -66.19 37.12 16.22
CA GLU A 421 -66.59 37.52 17.59
C GLU A 421 -66.90 36.31 18.48
N ASN A 422 -67.49 35.23 17.93
CA ASN A 422 -67.66 33.97 18.65
C ASN A 422 -66.33 33.26 18.92
N TRP A 423 -65.44 33.15 17.92
CA TRP A 423 -64.16 32.48 18.08
C TRP A 423 -63.24 33.20 19.08
N GLU A 424 -63.21 34.53 19.06
CA GLU A 424 -62.47 35.36 20.03
C GLU A 424 -62.98 35.14 21.47
N GLN A 425 -64.28 34.88 21.65
CA GLN A 425 -64.88 34.52 22.95
C GLN A 425 -64.57 33.07 23.36
N GLU A 426 -64.57 32.12 22.42
CA GLU A 426 -64.29 30.70 22.68
C GLU A 426 -62.81 30.47 23.03
N HIS A 427 -61.88 31.23 22.43
CA HIS A 427 -60.44 31.05 22.56
C HIS A 427 -59.76 32.10 23.47
N ASN A 428 -60.49 33.12 23.92
CA ASN A 428 -59.99 34.27 24.71
C ASN A 428 -58.75 34.95 24.08
N SER A 429 -58.71 35.02 22.74
CA SER A 429 -57.60 35.58 21.96
C SER A 429 -58.14 36.33 20.75
N GLU A 430 -57.51 37.44 20.36
CA GLU A 430 -57.95 38.23 19.20
C GLU A 430 -57.63 37.51 17.88
N PHE A 431 -58.52 37.62 16.89
CA PHE A 431 -58.30 36.98 15.59
C PHE A 431 -57.40 37.87 14.71
N LEU A 432 -56.09 37.66 14.88
CA LEU A 432 -55.02 38.39 14.19
C LEU A 432 -54.78 37.85 12.77
N ILE A 433 -54.72 38.77 11.81
CA ILE A 433 -54.38 38.55 10.40
C ILE A 433 -53.34 39.59 10.02
N ARG A 434 -52.16 39.15 9.55
CA ARG A 434 -51.00 40.01 9.23
C ARG A 434 -50.62 40.94 10.41
N SER A 435 -50.49 40.38 11.62
CA SER A 435 -50.29 41.10 12.90
C SER A 435 -51.38 42.15 13.27
N GLN A 436 -52.56 42.15 12.64
CA GLN A 436 -53.65 43.09 12.95
C GLN A 436 -54.97 42.36 13.21
N ARG A 437 -55.77 42.83 14.18
CA ARG A 437 -57.10 42.26 14.42
C ARG A 437 -57.98 42.43 13.19
N PHE A 438 -58.51 41.32 12.66
CA PHE A 438 -59.17 41.32 11.36
C PHE A 438 -60.41 42.24 11.32
N LEU A 439 -61.16 42.34 12.43
CA LEU A 439 -62.34 43.19 12.52
C LEU A 439 -62.01 44.67 12.29
N ASP A 440 -60.87 45.13 12.79
CA ASP A 440 -60.41 46.52 12.63
C ASP A 440 -59.82 46.74 11.23
N SER A 441 -59.08 45.77 10.68
CA SER A 441 -58.62 45.84 9.28
C SER A 441 -59.80 45.87 8.30
N MET A 442 -60.83 45.06 8.51
CA MET A 442 -62.10 45.09 7.76
C MET A 442 -62.81 46.43 7.91
N ALA A 443 -62.87 47.00 9.13
CA ALA A 443 -63.45 48.32 9.37
C ALA A 443 -62.66 49.45 8.65
N HIS A 444 -61.33 49.40 8.67
CA HIS A 444 -60.46 50.34 7.96
C HIS A 444 -60.60 50.25 6.44
N GLN A 445 -60.67 49.04 5.87
CA GLN A 445 -60.89 48.85 4.43
C GLN A 445 -62.27 49.37 4.00
N LEU A 446 -63.33 49.06 4.76
CA LEU A 446 -64.69 49.54 4.48
C LEU A 446 -64.85 51.06 4.67
N THR A 447 -64.16 51.67 5.64
CA THR A 447 -64.18 53.14 5.84
C THR A 447 -63.33 53.88 4.81
N HIS A 448 -62.17 53.36 4.42
CA HIS A 448 -61.35 53.91 3.35
C HIS A 448 -62.08 53.92 1.99
N HIS A 449 -62.87 52.87 1.68
CA HIS A 449 -63.71 52.86 0.48
C HIS A 449 -64.92 53.81 0.57
N LYS A 450 -65.51 54.03 1.76
CA LYS A 450 -66.47 55.13 1.96
C LYS A 450 -65.80 56.49 1.72
N LEU A 451 -64.66 56.77 2.34
CA LEU A 451 -63.91 58.03 2.20
C LEU A 451 -63.50 58.33 0.75
N LYS A 452 -63.15 57.32 -0.07
CA LYS A 452 -62.91 57.50 -1.51
C LYS A 452 -64.16 57.78 -2.33
N LYS A 453 -65.33 57.38 -1.85
CA LYS A 453 -66.63 57.69 -2.45
C LYS A 453 -67.17 59.05 -2.00
N ASP A 454 -66.81 59.47 -0.80
CA ASP A 454 -67.27 60.69 -0.14
C ASP A 454 -66.31 61.89 -0.32
N GLN A 455 -65.16 61.71 -1.00
CA GLN A 455 -64.37 62.85 -1.50
C GLN A 455 -65.22 63.66 -2.51
N PRO A 456 -65.50 64.96 -2.23
CA PRO A 456 -66.33 65.77 -3.10
C PRO A 456 -65.56 66.24 -4.34
N LYS A 457 -66.29 66.54 -5.43
CA LYS A 457 -65.73 67.11 -6.67
C LYS A 457 -65.40 68.61 -6.54
N THR A 458 -64.56 68.98 -5.59
CA THR A 458 -64.24 70.38 -5.25
C THR A 458 -63.12 70.99 -6.11
N SER A 459 -63.38 71.19 -7.41
CA SER A 459 -62.65 72.16 -8.26
C SER A 459 -63.26 72.34 -9.66
N MET A 460 -64.53 72.75 -9.77
CA MET A 460 -65.08 73.26 -11.04
C MET A 460 -66.05 74.42 -10.87
N LYS A 461 -65.87 75.45 -11.72
CA LYS A 461 -66.58 76.74 -11.78
C LYS A 461 -66.26 77.69 -10.60
N ARG A 462 -66.15 79.01 -10.82
CA ARG A 462 -65.95 79.80 -12.06
C ARG A 462 -65.55 81.22 -11.64
N GLU A 463 -64.68 81.87 -12.40
CA GLU A 463 -64.72 83.33 -12.54
C GLU A 463 -64.18 83.71 -13.92
N GLU A 464 -64.62 84.86 -14.46
CA GLU A 464 -64.59 85.14 -15.90
C GLU A 464 -64.36 86.64 -16.17
N SER A 465 -63.66 86.94 -17.25
CA SER A 465 -63.36 88.28 -17.80
C SER A 465 -62.43 89.24 -17.02
N ALA A 466 -61.17 89.36 -17.49
CA ALA A 466 -60.48 90.65 -17.67
C ALA A 466 -59.25 90.50 -18.59
N THR A 467 -59.17 91.35 -19.62
CA THR A 467 -57.99 91.68 -20.44
C THR A 467 -58.10 93.20 -20.75
N PRO A 468 -57.07 93.98 -21.21
CA PRO A 468 -56.00 93.55 -22.12
C PRO A 468 -54.62 94.32 -22.10
N LYS A 469 -53.75 93.99 -23.08
CA LYS A 469 -52.64 94.76 -23.73
C LYS A 469 -51.17 94.54 -23.25
N GLY A 470 -50.26 94.64 -24.25
CA GLY A 470 -48.79 94.45 -24.18
C GLY A 470 -48.35 93.19 -24.98
N ALA A 471 -48.01 93.17 -26.28
CA ALA A 471 -47.10 94.00 -27.09
C ALA A 471 -45.65 93.97 -26.53
N MET A 472 -44.58 93.53 -27.22
CA MET A 472 -44.29 93.20 -28.64
C MET A 472 -43.38 91.92 -28.72
N LYS A 473 -42.78 91.41 -29.82
CA LYS A 473 -42.34 91.92 -31.15
C LYS A 473 -42.20 90.74 -32.15
N ARG A 474 -41.98 90.98 -33.46
CA ARG A 474 -41.83 89.94 -34.52
C ARG A 474 -40.47 90.01 -35.24
N THR A 475 -39.95 88.85 -35.65
CA THR A 475 -39.21 88.53 -36.90
C THR A 475 -39.35 87.00 -37.08
N ALA A 476 -39.77 86.37 -38.19
CA ALA A 476 -39.54 86.57 -39.63
C ALA A 476 -38.08 86.23 -40.03
N TYR A 477 -37.77 85.36 -40.99
CA TYR A 477 -38.51 84.90 -42.19
C TYR A 477 -38.14 83.46 -42.64
N LEU A 478 -39.01 82.84 -43.47
CA LEU A 478 -38.76 81.83 -44.55
C LEU A 478 -37.97 80.53 -44.22
N ASN A 479 -38.22 79.36 -44.82
CA ASN A 479 -38.88 79.04 -46.09
C ASN A 479 -39.79 77.77 -46.02
N THR A 480 -40.55 77.53 -47.09
CA THR A 480 -41.56 76.47 -47.29
C THR A 480 -41.05 75.38 -48.28
N PRO A 481 -41.82 74.32 -48.68
CA PRO A 481 -43.10 73.76 -48.18
C PRO A 481 -42.88 72.29 -47.65
N THR A 482 -43.65 71.19 -47.79
CA THR A 482 -44.91 70.83 -48.50
C THR A 482 -45.62 69.56 -47.91
N THR A 483 -46.93 69.45 -48.14
CA THR A 483 -47.84 68.27 -48.36
C THR A 483 -47.32 66.81 -48.33
N ASN A 484 -48.10 65.74 -47.99
CA ASN A 484 -49.51 65.60 -47.58
C ASN A 484 -49.85 64.18 -47.01
N LYS A 485 -50.89 64.08 -46.15
CA LYS A 485 -52.13 63.23 -46.24
C LYS A 485 -52.09 61.90 -47.07
N ILE A 486 -52.72 60.75 -46.73
CA ILE A 486 -53.83 60.44 -45.79
C ILE A 486 -54.15 58.90 -45.70
N ARG A 487 -54.72 58.40 -44.56
CA ARG A 487 -55.60 57.18 -44.40
C ARG A 487 -55.05 55.76 -44.73
N LYS A 488 -55.67 54.63 -44.33
CA LYS A 488 -56.48 54.19 -43.13
C LYS A 488 -56.78 52.66 -43.25
N VAL A 489 -57.05 51.98 -42.11
CA VAL A 489 -57.78 50.68 -41.98
C VAL A 489 -57.04 49.44 -42.55
N ALA A 490 -56.69 48.40 -41.77
CA ALA A 490 -57.48 47.28 -41.20
C ALA A 490 -58.10 46.31 -42.25
N SER A 491 -58.31 45.01 -42.02
CA SER A 491 -58.06 44.08 -40.89
C SER A 491 -58.19 42.61 -41.37
N ASN A 492 -58.16 41.62 -40.44
CA ASN A 492 -58.53 40.19 -40.64
C ASN A 492 -57.47 39.32 -41.35
N LEU A 493 -57.50 37.97 -41.33
CA LEU A 493 -57.72 36.91 -40.31
C LEU A 493 -57.47 35.55 -41.03
N ASN A 494 -57.51 34.42 -40.31
CA ASN A 494 -57.37 33.02 -40.78
C ASN A 494 -55.93 32.60 -41.20
N VAL A 495 -55.36 31.42 -40.90
CA VAL A 495 -55.78 30.03 -40.52
C VAL A 495 -55.58 29.02 -41.67
N LEU A 496 -55.25 27.77 -41.29
CA LEU A 496 -54.79 26.60 -42.07
C LEU A 496 -53.25 26.53 -42.21
N LYS A 497 -52.55 25.40 -41.94
CA LYS A 497 -52.64 24.01 -42.45
C LYS A 497 -52.20 23.89 -43.92
N ALA A 498 -51.38 22.91 -44.33
CA ALA A 498 -50.74 21.77 -43.64
C ALA A 498 -49.55 21.22 -44.47
N SER A 499 -49.14 19.97 -44.18
CA SER A 499 -48.34 19.05 -45.02
C SER A 499 -46.81 19.23 -44.98
N SER A 500 -45.97 18.20 -44.80
CA SER A 500 -45.91 16.82 -45.36
C SER A 500 -45.27 16.80 -46.76
N CYS A 501 -44.29 15.93 -47.10
CA CYS A 501 -43.45 14.98 -46.35
C CYS A 501 -42.29 14.48 -47.26
N ASN A 502 -41.34 13.70 -46.72
CA ASN A 502 -40.50 12.70 -47.43
C ASN A 502 -39.46 13.24 -48.46
N ASN A 503 -38.43 12.52 -48.92
CA ASN A 503 -37.58 11.41 -48.40
C ASN A 503 -36.33 11.26 -49.32
N ILE A 504 -35.49 10.23 -49.09
CA ILE A 504 -34.39 9.74 -49.98
C ILE A 504 -33.13 10.65 -49.87
N ALA A 505 -31.99 10.25 -49.27
CA ALA A 505 -31.08 9.09 -49.45
C ALA A 505 -30.26 9.17 -50.78
N THR A 506 -29.05 8.62 -50.97
CA THR A 506 -28.27 7.56 -50.28
C THR A 506 -26.75 7.81 -50.35
N ASN A 507 -26.00 7.34 -49.33
CA ASN A 507 -24.58 6.91 -49.37
C ASN A 507 -23.50 7.98 -49.79
N PHE A 508 -22.16 7.78 -49.70
CA PHE A 508 -21.30 6.60 -49.48
C PHE A 508 -19.97 7.00 -48.80
N ALA A 509 -19.18 5.98 -48.40
CA ALA A 509 -17.71 5.94 -48.25
C ALA A 509 -17.05 6.35 -46.91
N VAL A 510 -16.13 5.46 -46.50
CA VAL A 510 -15.15 5.52 -45.41
C VAL A 510 -13.84 4.99 -46.03
N PRO A 511 -12.67 5.65 -45.86
CA PRO A 511 -11.61 5.04 -45.05
C PRO A 511 -10.57 5.98 -44.42
N SER A 512 -10.09 5.62 -43.22
CA SER A 512 -8.74 5.94 -42.74
C SER A 512 -8.22 4.86 -41.78
N LYS A 513 -7.04 4.31 -42.04
CA LYS A 513 -6.15 3.69 -41.04
C LYS A 513 -4.84 4.46 -41.06
N GLN A 514 -4.21 4.69 -39.91
CA GLN A 514 -2.74 4.65 -39.85
C GLN A 514 -2.24 4.41 -38.43
N SER A 515 -0.98 3.98 -38.34
CA SER A 515 -0.31 3.41 -37.18
C SER A 515 0.88 4.26 -36.76
N PHE A 516 1.23 4.25 -35.47
CA PHE A 516 2.53 4.70 -34.99
C PHE A 516 3.25 3.59 -34.24
N GLN A 517 4.57 3.53 -34.42
CA GLN A 517 5.46 2.54 -33.82
C GLN A 517 6.75 3.23 -33.35
N SER A 518 7.25 2.78 -32.19
CA SER A 518 8.65 2.84 -31.71
C SER A 518 9.56 4.00 -32.15
N LYS A 519 10.10 4.73 -31.14
CA LYS A 519 11.50 5.22 -31.18
C LYS A 519 12.23 4.85 -29.91
N GLN A 520 13.41 4.26 -30.05
CA GLN A 520 14.40 4.07 -28.99
C GLN A 520 15.27 5.32 -28.87
N ASN A 521 15.90 5.51 -27.71
CA ASN A 521 17.03 6.44 -27.52
C ASN A 521 18.19 5.69 -26.85
N PRO A 522 19.43 5.76 -27.36
CA PRO A 522 20.60 5.16 -26.72
C PRO A 522 21.20 6.12 -25.68
N PHE A 523 21.70 5.57 -24.57
CA PHE A 523 22.56 6.31 -23.62
C PHE A 523 24.04 6.03 -23.89
N LEU A 524 24.87 7.08 -23.74
CA LEU A 524 26.30 7.04 -23.99
C LEU A 524 27.06 6.53 -22.76
N SER A 525 27.87 5.48 -22.93
CA SER A 525 28.85 5.06 -21.92
C SER A 525 30.15 5.85 -22.07
N THR A 526 30.62 6.45 -20.97
CA THR A 526 31.85 7.27 -20.94
C THR A 526 32.95 6.53 -20.20
N ARG A 527 34.14 6.44 -20.80
CA ARG A 527 35.35 5.89 -20.17
C ARG A 527 35.66 6.59 -18.83
N ARG A 528 36.13 5.82 -17.85
CA ARG A 528 37.16 6.27 -16.90
C ARG A 528 38.33 5.31 -16.90
N TYR A 529 39.54 5.88 -16.87
CA TYR A 529 40.71 5.21 -16.30
C TYR A 529 40.63 5.43 -14.79
N TYR A 530 40.89 4.39 -13.99
CA TYR A 530 42.11 4.27 -13.19
C TYR A 530 42.27 2.82 -12.69
#